data_AF-A0AAW5V6D9-F1
#
_entry.id   AF-A0AAW5V6D9-F1
#
_cell.length_a   1.000
_cell.length_b   1.000
_cell.length_c   1.000
_cell.angle_alpha   90.00
_cell.angle_beta   90.00
_cell.angle_gamma   90.00
#
_symmetry.space_group_name_H-M   'P 1'
#
loop_
_entity.id
_entity.type
_entity.pdbx_description
1 polymer ?
#
loop_
_entity_poly.entity_id
_entity_poly.type
_entity_poly.pdbx_seq_one_letter_code
_entity_poly.pdbx_strand_id
1 'polypeptide(L)'
;MSPTSWKDILIKEKEVCNQIIFTSRKLNPQFTEDDVSHHLVLFFDSLYTNLTWQWEEGEVVSLFETFVRLLSKQFLQRLGNFVPLYYQIIKECHPNLKQSPNRFIPYLSNAISKVEDGKKELYLKRCLSLLPKIQTLEEFKIVLGVLYWASGKPEYREVVKSLFPLLGDDLKTECKKIFGIDETSIQSPFVPTTQNQTPKGSFHFRSIPGYTLFGGTFTTVPKLYGNLGNVLVSSGESWYQLFVDEFGTSLYSIEPPMSPTITSSPTSNIWKQILTQKLDPNSISSSIEKESYALYTLKHSYQLYLFYMGRT
;
A
#
# COMPACT_ATOMS: atom_id res chain seq x y z
N MET A 1 -21.60 -38.44 13.54
CA MET A 1 -22.25 -37.30 12.86
C MET A 1 -21.38 -36.94 11.66
N SER A 2 -21.93 -36.95 10.45
CA SER A 2 -21.22 -36.45 9.26
C SER A 2 -20.92 -34.96 9.45
N PRO A 3 -19.75 -34.47 9.03
CA PRO A 3 -19.46 -33.04 9.11
C PRO A 3 -20.49 -32.28 8.26
N THR A 4 -21.27 -31.41 8.90
CA THR A 4 -22.23 -30.53 8.24
C THR A 4 -21.48 -29.59 7.31
N SER A 5 -21.85 -29.54 6.03
CA SER A 5 -21.19 -28.67 5.07
C SER A 5 -21.64 -27.22 5.27
N TRP A 6 -20.83 -26.24 4.82
CA TRP A 6 -21.24 -24.83 4.82
C TRP A 6 -22.56 -24.60 4.07
N LYS A 7 -22.83 -25.42 3.04
CA LYS A 7 -24.09 -25.37 2.28
C LYS A 7 -25.28 -25.72 3.15
N ASP A 8 -25.17 -26.77 3.95
CA ASP A 8 -26.25 -27.22 4.83
C ASP A 8 -26.55 -26.18 5.90
N ILE A 9 -25.51 -25.51 6.42
CA ILE A 9 -25.65 -24.40 7.38
C ILE A 9 -26.41 -23.23 6.74
N LEU A 10 -26.03 -22.78 5.54
CA LEU A 10 -26.72 -21.67 4.88
C LEU A 10 -28.16 -22.03 4.48
N ILE A 11 -28.44 -23.29 4.13
CA ILE A 11 -29.80 -23.78 3.87
C ILE A 11 -30.63 -23.78 5.15
N LYS A 12 -30.04 -24.19 6.28
CA LYS A 12 -30.70 -24.17 7.58
C LYS A 12 -31.04 -22.73 8.00
N GLU A 13 -30.13 -21.79 7.79
CA GLU A 13 -30.26 -20.36 8.11
C GLU A 13 -30.79 -19.52 6.93
N LYS A 14 -31.61 -20.12 6.06
CA LYS A 14 -32.10 -19.51 4.81
C LYS A 14 -32.77 -18.16 5.03
N GLU A 15 -33.61 -18.02 6.06
CA GLU A 15 -34.34 -16.77 6.30
C GLU A 15 -33.39 -15.62 6.67
N VAL A 16 -32.37 -15.90 7.46
CA VAL A 16 -31.32 -14.93 7.80
C VAL A 16 -30.53 -14.54 6.55
N CYS A 17 -30.14 -15.52 5.73
CA CYS A 17 -29.42 -15.28 4.49
C CYS A 17 -30.25 -14.44 3.50
N ASN A 18 -31.54 -14.73 3.36
CA ASN A 18 -32.46 -13.95 2.52
C ASN A 18 -32.58 -12.50 3.01
N GLN A 19 -32.67 -12.29 4.33
CA GLN A 19 -32.75 -10.95 4.90
C GLN A 19 -31.47 -10.14 4.65
N ILE A 20 -30.29 -10.79 4.71
CA ILE A 20 -29.00 -10.18 4.36
C ILE A 20 -29.00 -9.71 2.89
N ILE A 21 -29.37 -10.59 1.95
CA ILE A 21 -29.47 -10.26 0.52
C ILE A 21 -30.45 -9.10 0.30
N PHE A 22 -31.65 -9.19 0.87
CA PHE A 22 -32.69 -8.16 0.74
C PHE A 22 -32.20 -6.80 1.23
N THR A 23 -31.54 -6.77 2.39
CA THR A 23 -30.99 -5.54 2.97
C THR A 23 -29.90 -4.95 2.06
N SER A 24 -29.00 -5.78 1.52
CA SER A 24 -27.96 -5.32 0.59
C SER A 24 -28.51 -4.81 -0.74
N ARG A 25 -29.56 -5.43 -1.29
CA ARG A 25 -30.26 -4.92 -2.50
C ARG A 25 -30.90 -3.56 -2.25
N LYS A 26 -31.52 -3.38 -1.08
CA LYS A 26 -32.14 -2.10 -0.71
C LYS A 26 -31.10 -0.98 -0.58
N LEU A 27 -29.90 -1.30 -0.07
CA LEU A 27 -28.82 -0.32 0.13
C LEU A 27 -28.04 -0.03 -1.16
N ASN A 28 -27.90 -1.01 -2.05
CA ASN A 28 -27.25 -0.82 -3.35
C ASN A 28 -28.07 -1.46 -4.49
N PRO A 29 -28.74 -0.67 -5.33
CA PRO A 29 -29.49 -1.18 -6.48
C PRO A 29 -28.64 -1.89 -7.55
N GLN A 30 -27.33 -1.67 -7.57
CA GLN A 30 -26.41 -2.33 -8.52
C GLN A 30 -25.96 -3.71 -8.04
N PHE A 31 -26.31 -4.12 -6.81
CA PHE A 31 -26.05 -5.47 -6.32
C PHE A 31 -27.03 -6.46 -6.93
N THR A 32 -26.50 -7.52 -7.56
CA THR A 32 -27.30 -8.55 -8.24
C THR A 32 -27.18 -9.91 -7.55
N GLU A 33 -28.24 -10.71 -7.63
CA GLU A 33 -28.21 -12.10 -7.15
C GLU A 33 -27.36 -13.01 -8.07
N ASP A 34 -27.17 -12.61 -9.33
CA ASP A 34 -26.29 -13.31 -10.27
C ASP A 34 -24.83 -13.29 -9.79
N ASP A 35 -24.36 -12.15 -9.26
CA ASP A 35 -23.03 -12.04 -8.65
C ASP A 35 -22.88 -12.96 -7.43
N VAL A 36 -23.94 -13.08 -6.61
CA VAL A 36 -23.96 -14.00 -5.47
C VAL A 36 -23.81 -15.43 -5.97
N SER A 37 -24.64 -15.84 -6.92
CA SER A 37 -24.61 -17.19 -7.51
C SER A 37 -23.24 -17.54 -8.10
N HIS A 38 -22.63 -16.60 -8.82
CA HIS A 38 -21.33 -16.80 -9.46
C HIS A 38 -20.18 -16.96 -8.46
N HIS A 39 -20.18 -16.16 -7.38
CA HIS A 39 -19.02 -16.07 -6.48
C HIS A 39 -19.15 -16.91 -5.19
N LEU A 40 -20.35 -17.35 -4.82
CA LEU A 40 -20.60 -18.00 -3.52
C LEU A 40 -19.73 -19.24 -3.30
N VAL A 41 -19.74 -20.15 -4.28
CA VAL A 41 -18.98 -21.40 -4.21
C VAL A 41 -17.48 -21.11 -4.20
N LEU A 42 -16.99 -20.21 -5.05
CA LEU A 42 -15.59 -19.82 -5.10
C LEU A 42 -15.09 -19.27 -3.77
N PHE A 43 -15.90 -18.43 -3.11
CA PHE A 43 -15.57 -17.83 -1.84
C PHE A 43 -15.47 -18.88 -0.72
N PHE A 44 -16.51 -19.70 -0.53
CA PHE A 44 -16.51 -20.70 0.53
C PHE A 44 -15.52 -21.84 0.27
N ASP A 45 -15.40 -22.35 -0.96
CA ASP A 45 -14.46 -23.45 -1.24
C ASP A 45 -13.00 -23.01 -1.04
N SER A 46 -12.66 -21.75 -1.36
CA SER A 46 -11.33 -21.19 -1.08
C SER A 46 -11.07 -21.12 0.43
N LEU A 47 -12.07 -20.69 1.21
CA LEU A 47 -12.00 -20.61 2.65
C LEU A 47 -11.86 -21.99 3.31
N TYR A 48 -12.61 -22.99 2.86
CA TYR A 48 -12.58 -24.34 3.42
C TYR A 48 -11.37 -25.19 2.95
N THR A 49 -10.64 -24.75 1.93
CA THR A 49 -9.43 -25.45 1.46
C THR A 49 -8.39 -25.56 2.57
N ASN A 50 -7.82 -26.75 2.76
CA ASN A 50 -6.80 -27.09 3.77
C ASN A 50 -7.24 -26.90 5.22
N LEU A 51 -8.54 -26.80 5.49
CA LEU A 51 -9.07 -26.81 6.86
C LEU A 51 -9.31 -28.24 7.33
N THR A 52 -8.87 -28.52 8.56
CA THR A 52 -9.14 -29.78 9.26
C THR A 52 -10.28 -29.64 10.28
N TRP A 53 -10.84 -28.44 10.44
CA TRP A 53 -11.94 -28.12 11.34
C TRP A 53 -13.12 -27.51 10.59
N GLN A 54 -14.25 -27.39 11.28
CA GLN A 54 -15.46 -26.71 10.81
C GLN A 54 -15.68 -25.45 11.63
N TRP A 55 -16.23 -24.41 11.00
CA TRP A 55 -16.72 -23.25 11.71
C TRP A 55 -18.11 -23.50 12.28
N GLU A 56 -18.41 -22.82 13.39
CA GLU A 56 -19.75 -22.81 13.95
C GLU A 56 -20.73 -22.11 13.00
N GLU A 57 -22.01 -22.45 13.13
CA GLU A 57 -23.09 -21.92 12.30
C GLU A 57 -23.11 -20.38 12.25
N GLY A 58 -23.00 -19.71 13.40
CA GLY A 58 -22.97 -18.25 13.45
C GLY A 58 -21.78 -17.63 12.72
N GLU A 59 -20.62 -18.29 12.72
CA GLU A 59 -19.43 -17.83 12.00
C GLU A 59 -19.62 -17.96 10.48
N VAL A 60 -20.22 -19.06 10.01
CA VAL A 60 -20.54 -19.28 8.59
C VAL A 60 -21.56 -18.26 8.08
N VAL A 61 -22.60 -17.96 8.87
CA VAL A 61 -23.58 -16.91 8.52
C VAL A 61 -22.95 -15.52 8.51
N SER A 62 -22.08 -15.21 9.47
CA SER A 62 -21.31 -13.96 9.50
C SER A 62 -20.37 -13.80 8.30
N LEU A 63 -19.76 -14.92 7.85
CA LEU A 63 -18.96 -14.94 6.64
C LEU A 63 -19.78 -14.71 5.38
N PHE A 64 -20.99 -15.28 5.32
CA PHE A 64 -21.94 -15.02 4.25
C PHE A 64 -22.32 -13.53 4.20
N GLU A 65 -22.59 -12.90 5.34
CA GLU A 65 -22.82 -11.46 5.41
C GLU A 65 -21.62 -10.65 4.90
N THR A 66 -20.41 -11.03 5.32
CA THR A 66 -19.17 -10.41 4.85
C THR A 66 -19.01 -10.53 3.34
N PHE A 67 -19.28 -11.71 2.78
CA PHE A 67 -19.27 -11.97 1.34
C PHE A 67 -20.27 -11.09 0.59
N VAL A 68 -21.53 -11.06 1.02
CA VAL A 68 -22.57 -10.22 0.42
C VAL A 68 -22.19 -8.74 0.49
N ARG A 69 -21.58 -8.30 1.60
CA ARG A 69 -21.08 -6.92 1.75
C ARG A 69 -19.96 -6.59 0.77
N LEU A 70 -19.06 -7.53 0.46
CA LEU A 70 -18.02 -7.34 -0.56
C LEU A 70 -18.63 -7.18 -1.95
N LEU A 71 -19.62 -8.01 -2.30
CA LEU A 71 -20.36 -7.90 -3.56
C LEU A 71 -21.14 -6.60 -3.66
N SER A 72 -21.86 -6.22 -2.61
CA SER A 72 -22.60 -4.97 -2.53
C SER A 72 -21.69 -3.75 -2.66
N LYS A 73 -20.43 -3.82 -2.23
CA LYS A 73 -19.42 -2.76 -2.46
C LYS A 73 -18.74 -2.85 -3.83
N GLN A 74 -19.16 -3.79 -4.69
CA GLN A 74 -18.57 -4.07 -5.99
C GLN A 74 -17.07 -4.39 -5.93
N PHE A 75 -16.60 -4.93 -4.80
CA PHE A 75 -15.18 -5.18 -4.59
C PHE A 75 -14.63 -6.15 -5.65
N LEU A 76 -15.32 -7.27 -5.88
CA LEU A 76 -14.90 -8.28 -6.86
C LEU A 76 -15.03 -7.75 -8.30
N GLN A 77 -16.07 -6.98 -8.61
CA GLN A 77 -16.23 -6.36 -9.92
C GLN A 77 -15.09 -5.38 -10.24
N ARG A 78 -14.71 -4.53 -9.28
CA ARG A 78 -13.56 -3.61 -9.41
C ARG A 78 -12.21 -4.32 -9.47
N LEU A 79 -12.15 -5.54 -8.95
CA LEU A 79 -10.96 -6.38 -9.04
C LEU A 79 -10.81 -7.01 -10.44
N GLY A 80 -11.92 -7.20 -11.15
CA GLY A 80 -11.96 -7.63 -12.55
C GLY A 80 -11.17 -8.91 -12.79
N ASN A 81 -10.19 -8.85 -13.69
CA ASN A 81 -9.37 -10.02 -14.07
C ASN A 81 -8.49 -10.57 -12.94
N PHE A 82 -8.38 -9.87 -11.80
CA PHE A 82 -7.58 -10.31 -10.66
C PHE A 82 -8.39 -11.07 -9.60
N VAL A 83 -9.69 -11.29 -9.81
CA VAL A 83 -10.53 -12.12 -8.92
C VAL A 83 -9.95 -13.53 -8.68
N PRO A 84 -9.44 -14.25 -9.70
CA PRO A 84 -8.80 -15.55 -9.47
C PRO A 84 -7.62 -15.48 -8.50
N LEU A 85 -6.77 -14.44 -8.60
CA LEU A 85 -5.64 -14.25 -7.67
C LEU A 85 -6.13 -13.99 -6.23
N TYR A 86 -7.21 -13.24 -6.06
CA TYR A 86 -7.79 -13.02 -4.72
C TYR A 86 -8.28 -14.32 -4.08
N TYR A 87 -9.01 -15.15 -4.82
CA TYR A 87 -9.41 -16.46 -4.30
C TYR A 87 -8.23 -17.40 -4.08
N GLN A 88 -7.20 -17.33 -4.93
CA GLN A 88 -5.97 -18.08 -4.73
C GLN A 88 -5.27 -17.69 -3.43
N ILE A 89 -5.21 -16.39 -3.11
CA ILE A 89 -4.68 -15.90 -1.82
C ILE A 89 -5.46 -16.49 -0.64
N ILE A 90 -6.80 -16.47 -0.71
CA ILE A 90 -7.64 -17.05 0.35
C ILE A 90 -7.43 -18.56 0.46
N LYS A 91 -7.30 -19.24 -0.68
CA LYS A 91 -7.11 -20.68 -0.76
C LYS A 91 -5.79 -21.12 -0.14
N GLU A 92 -4.70 -20.45 -0.52
CA GLU A 92 -3.32 -20.80 -0.17
C GLU A 92 -2.85 -20.22 1.17
N CYS A 93 -3.61 -19.32 1.81
CA CYS A 93 -3.22 -18.81 3.11
C CYS A 93 -3.17 -19.91 4.18
N HIS A 94 -2.24 -19.75 5.11
CA HIS A 94 -2.05 -20.72 6.19
C HIS A 94 -3.35 -20.91 7.00
N PRO A 95 -3.73 -22.15 7.39
CA PRO A 95 -4.99 -22.41 8.08
C PRO A 95 -5.21 -21.54 9.34
N ASN A 96 -4.14 -21.22 10.08
CA ASN A 96 -4.23 -20.34 11.26
C ASN A 96 -4.80 -18.94 10.93
N LEU A 97 -4.55 -18.39 9.74
CA LEU A 97 -5.18 -17.13 9.31
C LEU A 97 -6.70 -17.27 9.13
N LYS A 98 -7.16 -18.48 8.80
CA LYS A 98 -8.55 -18.84 8.61
C LYS A 98 -9.26 -19.19 9.94
N GLN A 99 -8.57 -19.14 11.09
CA GLN A 99 -9.22 -19.24 12.41
C GLN A 99 -10.08 -18.02 12.74
N SER A 100 -9.81 -16.87 12.12
CA SER A 100 -10.63 -15.65 12.27
C SER A 100 -10.94 -15.06 10.89
N PRO A 101 -11.71 -15.78 10.05
CA PRO A 101 -11.92 -15.43 8.65
C PRO A 101 -12.68 -14.11 8.51
N ASN A 102 -13.57 -13.80 9.45
CA ASN A 102 -14.30 -12.53 9.57
C ASN A 102 -13.40 -11.31 9.86
N ARG A 103 -12.12 -11.52 10.22
CA ARG A 103 -11.11 -10.46 10.30
C ARG A 103 -10.20 -10.48 9.08
N PHE A 104 -9.68 -11.65 8.73
CA PHE A 104 -8.74 -11.83 7.62
C PHE A 104 -9.31 -11.30 6.28
N ILE A 105 -10.53 -11.69 5.92
CA ILE A 105 -11.15 -11.32 4.64
C ILE A 105 -11.37 -9.80 4.52
N PRO A 106 -11.96 -9.10 5.51
CA PRO A 106 -12.03 -7.64 5.46
C PRO A 106 -10.67 -6.95 5.41
N TYR A 107 -9.66 -7.42 6.16
CA TYR A 107 -8.32 -6.84 6.11
C TYR A 107 -7.70 -6.94 4.71
N LEU A 108 -7.71 -8.14 4.11
CA LEU A 108 -7.20 -8.36 2.77
C LEU A 108 -7.95 -7.51 1.73
N SER A 109 -9.28 -7.50 1.78
CA SER A 109 -10.11 -6.79 0.80
C SER A 109 -9.95 -5.27 0.94
N ASN A 110 -9.89 -4.75 2.17
CA ASN A 110 -9.60 -3.35 2.43
C ASN A 110 -8.18 -2.98 1.97
N ALA A 111 -7.21 -3.88 2.12
CA ALA A 111 -5.87 -3.63 1.64
C ALA A 111 -5.84 -3.50 0.10
N ILE A 112 -6.39 -4.49 -0.61
CA ILE A 112 -6.42 -4.50 -2.08
C ILE A 112 -7.16 -3.28 -2.65
N SER A 113 -8.26 -2.86 -2.01
CA SER A 113 -9.07 -1.73 -2.52
C SER A 113 -8.34 -0.38 -2.51
N LYS A 114 -7.26 -0.21 -1.73
CA LYS A 114 -6.45 1.01 -1.71
C LYS A 114 -5.21 0.95 -2.60
N VAL A 115 -4.95 -0.18 -3.26
CA VAL A 115 -3.84 -0.30 -4.21
C VAL A 115 -4.27 0.30 -5.54
N GLU A 116 -3.40 1.14 -6.12
CA GLU A 116 -3.59 1.73 -7.45
C GLU A 116 -3.77 0.65 -8.52
N ASP A 117 -4.71 0.85 -9.46
CA ASP A 117 -5.09 -0.17 -10.45
C ASP A 117 -3.91 -0.77 -11.22
N GLY A 118 -2.98 0.08 -11.68
CA GLY A 118 -1.77 -0.35 -12.39
C GLY A 118 -0.77 -1.16 -11.56
N LYS A 119 -0.94 -1.22 -10.23
CA LYS A 119 -0.06 -1.96 -9.30
C LYS A 119 -0.73 -3.18 -8.67
N LYS A 120 -2.05 -3.35 -8.83
CA LYS A 120 -2.83 -4.41 -8.19
C LYS A 120 -2.30 -5.81 -8.51
N GLU A 121 -1.99 -6.09 -9.76
CA GLU A 121 -1.50 -7.41 -10.17
C GLU A 121 -0.20 -7.78 -9.46
N LEU A 122 0.79 -6.89 -9.51
CA LEU A 122 2.09 -7.10 -8.88
C LEU A 122 1.95 -7.20 -7.36
N TYR A 123 1.10 -6.38 -6.75
CA TYR A 123 0.79 -6.45 -5.32
C TYR A 123 0.24 -7.83 -4.92
N LEU A 124 -0.75 -8.34 -5.64
CA LEU A 124 -1.38 -9.63 -5.37
C LEU A 124 -0.40 -10.79 -5.57
N LYS A 125 0.40 -10.77 -6.64
CA LYS A 125 1.44 -11.78 -6.91
C LYS A 125 2.51 -11.80 -5.81
N ARG A 126 2.95 -10.63 -5.34
CA ARG A 126 3.90 -10.51 -4.23
C ARG A 126 3.29 -10.99 -2.91
N CYS A 127 2.02 -10.66 -2.66
CA CYS A 127 1.28 -11.18 -1.50
C CYS A 127 1.27 -12.72 -1.53
N LEU A 128 0.84 -13.31 -2.65
CA LEU A 128 0.80 -14.75 -2.85
C LEU A 128 2.16 -15.42 -2.59
N SER A 129 3.26 -14.84 -3.04
CA SER A 129 4.61 -15.39 -2.81
C SER A 129 5.04 -15.43 -1.34
N LEU A 130 4.47 -14.56 -0.49
CA LEU A 130 4.80 -14.51 0.94
C LEU A 130 3.85 -15.34 1.79
N LEU A 131 2.62 -15.59 1.32
CA LEU A 131 1.57 -16.29 2.08
C LEU A 131 2.02 -17.59 2.75
N PRO A 132 2.82 -18.48 2.12
CA PRO A 132 3.21 -19.75 2.74
C PRO A 132 3.99 -19.59 4.05
N LYS A 133 4.59 -18.40 4.26
CA LYS A 133 5.39 -18.08 5.45
C LYS A 133 4.62 -17.32 6.52
N ILE A 134 3.41 -16.85 6.23
CA ILE A 134 2.58 -16.05 7.16
C ILE A 134 1.69 -16.99 7.95
N GLN A 135 1.86 -17.03 9.27
CA GLN A 135 1.09 -17.93 10.13
C GLN A 135 0.02 -17.21 10.94
N THR A 136 0.25 -15.94 11.29
CA THR A 136 -0.64 -15.18 12.18
C THR A 136 -1.23 -13.94 11.49
N LEU A 137 -2.39 -13.50 11.99
CA LEU A 137 -3.03 -12.28 11.48
C LEU A 137 -2.17 -11.03 11.70
N GLU A 138 -1.37 -10.99 12.78
CA GLU A 138 -0.46 -9.86 13.04
C GLU A 138 0.70 -9.83 12.05
N GLU A 139 1.34 -10.97 11.76
CA GLU A 139 2.33 -11.05 10.67
C GLU A 139 1.74 -10.63 9.33
N PHE A 140 0.50 -11.07 9.04
CA PHE A 140 -0.19 -10.69 7.81
C PHE A 140 -0.34 -9.17 7.68
N LYS A 141 -0.76 -8.48 8.75
CA LYS A 141 -0.88 -7.02 8.75
C LYS A 141 0.46 -6.33 8.49
N ILE A 142 1.53 -6.82 9.10
CA ILE A 142 2.88 -6.26 8.91
C ILE A 142 3.32 -6.46 7.45
N VAL A 143 3.13 -7.66 6.90
CA VAL A 143 3.44 -7.96 5.49
C VAL A 143 2.63 -7.09 4.52
N LEU A 144 1.35 -6.84 4.80
CA LEU A 144 0.56 -5.88 4.00
C LEU A 144 1.19 -4.48 4.02
N GLY A 145 1.69 -4.03 5.17
CA GLY A 145 2.45 -2.78 5.30
C GLY A 145 3.72 -2.76 4.45
N VAL A 146 4.50 -3.84 4.49
CA VAL A 146 5.69 -4.02 3.63
C VAL A 146 5.31 -3.97 2.15
N LEU A 147 4.23 -4.65 1.75
CA LEU A 147 3.74 -4.66 0.37
C LEU A 147 3.28 -3.27 -0.10
N TYR A 148 2.59 -2.51 0.74
CA TYR A 148 2.21 -1.13 0.42
C TYR A 148 3.44 -0.26 0.21
N TRP A 149 4.38 -0.33 1.13
CA TRP A 149 5.63 0.40 1.04
C TRP A 149 6.38 0.05 -0.26
N ALA A 150 6.58 -1.24 -0.54
CA ALA A 150 7.19 -1.74 -1.78
C ALA A 150 6.37 -1.47 -3.06
N SER A 151 5.13 -0.97 -2.93
CA SER A 151 4.26 -0.53 -4.03
C SER A 151 4.28 0.99 -4.20
N GLY A 152 5.23 1.68 -3.56
CA GLY A 152 5.46 3.12 -3.70
C GLY A 152 4.58 3.98 -2.80
N LYS A 153 4.23 3.47 -1.61
CA LYS A 153 3.57 4.22 -0.53
C LYS A 153 4.58 4.49 0.60
N PRO A 154 5.50 5.47 0.43
CA PRO A 154 6.63 5.71 1.33
C PRO A 154 6.22 6.02 2.79
N GLU A 155 5.01 6.54 3.00
CA GLU A 155 4.46 6.79 4.34
C GLU A 155 4.34 5.52 5.19
N TYR A 156 4.21 4.34 4.56
CA TYR A 156 4.17 3.06 5.28
C TYR A 156 5.52 2.63 5.83
N ARG A 157 6.63 3.24 5.38
CA ARG A 157 7.98 2.92 5.87
C ARG A 157 8.10 3.09 7.38
N GLU A 158 7.53 4.15 7.94
CA GLU A 158 7.61 4.40 9.40
C GLU A 158 6.79 3.38 10.20
N VAL A 159 5.64 2.95 9.67
CA VAL A 159 4.84 1.86 10.27
C VAL A 159 5.64 0.55 10.20
N VAL A 160 6.20 0.22 9.03
CA VAL A 160 7.02 -0.98 8.84
C VAL A 160 8.26 -0.94 9.75
N LYS A 161 8.91 0.21 9.92
CA LYS A 161 10.08 0.37 10.80
C LYS A 161 9.83 -0.07 12.24
N SER A 162 8.65 0.25 12.78
CA SER A 162 8.29 -0.13 14.15
C SER A 162 7.87 -1.59 14.29
N LEU A 163 7.28 -2.19 13.26
CA LEU A 163 6.65 -3.51 13.36
C LEU A 163 7.45 -4.65 12.70
N PHE A 164 8.29 -4.35 11.71
CA PHE A 164 9.10 -5.35 10.99
C PHE A 164 9.99 -6.20 11.90
N PRO A 165 10.59 -5.68 12.99
CA PRO A 165 11.36 -6.50 13.92
C PRO A 165 10.56 -7.63 14.57
N LEU A 166 9.23 -7.52 14.63
CA LEU A 166 8.31 -8.52 15.21
C LEU A 166 8.06 -9.71 14.28
N LEU A 167 8.46 -9.65 13.00
CA LEU A 167 8.34 -10.78 12.08
C LEU A 167 9.32 -11.90 12.44
N GLY A 168 8.95 -13.15 12.16
CA GLY A 168 9.89 -14.28 12.19
C GLY A 168 10.98 -14.16 11.13
N ASP A 169 12.15 -14.77 11.38
CA ASP A 169 13.33 -14.66 10.50
C ASP A 169 13.10 -15.19 9.09
N ASP A 170 12.26 -16.21 8.93
CA ASP A 170 11.82 -16.74 7.63
C ASP A 170 11.13 -15.66 6.79
N LEU A 171 10.19 -14.91 7.38
CA LEU A 171 9.47 -13.82 6.71
C LEU A 171 10.40 -12.65 6.40
N LYS A 172 11.30 -12.29 7.33
CA LYS A 172 12.31 -11.25 7.11
C LYS A 172 13.22 -11.61 5.92
N THR A 173 13.64 -12.87 5.84
CA THR A 173 14.49 -13.38 4.74
C THR A 173 13.77 -13.32 3.39
N GLU A 174 12.50 -13.74 3.33
CA GLU A 174 11.73 -13.64 2.09
C GLU A 174 11.42 -12.19 1.71
N CYS A 175 11.15 -11.30 2.68
CA CYS A 175 11.00 -9.86 2.40
C CYS A 175 12.28 -9.26 1.79
N LYS A 176 13.45 -9.64 2.31
CA LYS A 176 14.74 -9.22 1.76
C LYS A 176 14.95 -9.76 0.35
N LYS A 177 14.60 -11.02 0.10
CA LYS A 177 14.76 -11.67 -1.21
C LYS A 177 13.83 -11.07 -2.27
N ILE A 178 12.57 -10.79 -1.93
CA ILE A 178 11.56 -10.34 -2.89
C ILE A 178 11.63 -8.82 -3.10
N PHE A 179 11.92 -8.04 -2.06
CA PHE A 179 11.87 -6.57 -2.12
C PHE A 179 13.21 -5.87 -1.87
N GLY A 180 14.24 -6.59 -1.40
CA GLY A 180 15.45 -5.95 -0.88
C GLY A 180 15.24 -5.27 0.47
N ILE A 181 14.14 -5.56 1.17
CA ILE A 181 13.77 -4.94 2.44
C ILE A 181 14.29 -5.77 3.62
N ASP A 182 15.11 -5.15 4.48
CA ASP A 182 15.55 -5.70 5.75
C ASP A 182 15.63 -4.63 6.84
N GLU A 183 15.97 -5.03 8.08
CA GLU A 183 16.02 -4.10 9.22
C GLU A 183 16.98 -2.92 9.00
N THR A 184 18.01 -3.09 8.18
CA THR A 184 18.97 -2.02 7.85
C THR A 184 18.42 -1.09 6.77
N SER A 185 17.81 -1.64 5.71
CA SER A 185 17.27 -0.83 4.62
C SER A 185 16.08 0.01 5.08
N ILE A 186 15.29 -0.47 6.05
CA ILE A 186 14.16 0.28 6.61
C ILE A 186 14.63 1.53 7.35
N GLN A 187 15.88 1.62 7.83
CA GLN A 187 16.35 2.79 8.59
C GLN A 187 16.57 4.04 7.75
N SER A 188 16.68 3.90 6.42
CA SER A 188 16.88 5.04 5.52
C SER A 188 15.84 5.04 4.38
N PRO A 189 15.36 6.22 3.91
CA PRO A 189 14.46 6.29 2.76
C PRO A 189 15.16 5.92 1.43
N PHE A 190 16.49 6.06 1.38
CA PHE A 190 17.29 5.72 0.21
C PHE A 190 18.53 4.95 0.66
N VAL A 191 19.15 4.23 -0.26
CA VAL A 191 20.34 3.42 0.03
C VAL A 191 21.45 4.34 0.56
N PRO A 192 21.97 4.13 1.78
CA PRO A 192 23.00 4.99 2.33
C PRO A 192 24.29 4.87 1.52
N THR A 193 24.91 6.01 1.24
CA THR A 193 26.20 6.10 0.58
C THR A 193 27.29 5.67 1.56
N THR A 194 27.84 4.46 1.43
CA THR A 194 29.01 4.06 2.22
C THR A 194 30.23 4.85 1.72
N GLN A 195 30.81 5.68 2.58
CA GLN A 195 31.86 6.67 2.28
C GLN A 195 33.14 6.11 1.63
N ASN A 196 33.31 4.80 1.49
CA ASN A 196 34.53 4.15 0.98
C ASN A 196 34.28 3.16 -0.17
N GLN A 197 33.11 3.16 -0.80
CA GLN A 197 32.87 2.39 -2.02
C GLN A 197 32.43 3.35 -3.12
N THR A 198 32.99 3.22 -4.31
CA THR A 198 32.40 3.80 -5.51
C THR A 198 30.91 3.48 -5.49
N PRO A 199 30.01 4.47 -5.63
CA PRO A 199 28.59 4.25 -5.45
C PRO A 199 28.15 3.17 -6.43
N LYS A 200 27.83 1.98 -5.92
CA LYS A 200 27.21 0.91 -6.70
C LYS A 200 25.76 1.25 -7.08
N GLY A 201 25.22 2.36 -6.56
CA GLY A 201 23.89 2.84 -6.88
C GLY A 201 23.88 3.71 -8.14
N SER A 202 22.93 3.43 -9.04
CA SER A 202 22.60 4.32 -10.15
C SER A 202 22.03 5.63 -9.60
N PHE A 203 22.32 6.72 -10.31
CA PHE A 203 21.73 8.01 -10.04
C PHE A 203 20.33 8.09 -10.65
N HIS A 204 19.37 8.58 -9.86
CA HIS A 204 17.97 8.65 -10.23
C HIS A 204 17.42 10.05 -10.22
N PHE A 205 16.46 10.24 -11.13
CA PHE A 205 15.70 11.47 -11.27
C PHE A 205 14.21 11.14 -11.37
N ARG A 206 13.41 11.79 -10.52
CA ARG A 206 11.95 11.68 -10.55
C ARG A 206 11.35 13.09 -10.47
N SER A 207 10.45 13.42 -11.39
CA SER A 207 9.58 14.58 -11.22
C SER A 207 8.32 14.14 -10.49
N ILE A 208 7.91 14.91 -9.49
CA ILE A 208 6.63 14.74 -8.80
C ILE A 208 5.68 15.73 -9.49
N PRO A 209 4.75 15.24 -10.34
CA PRO A 209 3.98 16.09 -11.23
C PRO A 209 3.03 17.03 -10.49
N GLY A 210 2.83 18.21 -11.07
CA GLY A 210 1.99 19.27 -10.54
C GLY A 210 1.52 20.25 -11.60
N TYR A 211 0.21 20.44 -11.67
CA TYR A 211 -0.62 21.67 -11.59
C TYR A 211 -2.06 21.14 -11.59
N THR A 212 -2.98 21.69 -10.80
CA THR A 212 -4.31 21.08 -10.62
C THR A 212 -5.10 20.90 -11.92
N LEU A 213 -4.98 21.82 -12.88
CA LEU A 213 -5.64 21.71 -14.19
C LEU A 213 -5.07 20.60 -15.09
N PHE A 214 -3.86 20.11 -14.79
CA PHE A 214 -3.20 19.02 -15.52
C PHE A 214 -3.09 17.74 -14.69
N GLY A 215 -3.99 17.56 -13.71
CA GLY A 215 -4.05 16.35 -12.88
C GLY A 215 -2.98 16.29 -11.77
N GLY A 216 -2.31 17.40 -11.47
CA GLY A 216 -1.35 17.49 -10.36
C GLY A 216 -1.91 18.15 -9.11
N THR A 217 -1.10 18.29 -8.06
CA THR A 217 -1.60 18.70 -6.74
C THR A 217 -1.51 20.21 -6.46
N PHE A 218 -0.71 20.95 -7.22
CA PHE A 218 -0.32 22.32 -6.87
C PHE A 218 -1.12 23.39 -7.62
N THR A 219 -1.56 24.43 -6.92
CA THR A 219 -2.31 25.58 -7.47
C THR A 219 -1.38 26.75 -7.79
N THR A 220 -0.25 26.86 -7.10
CA THR A 220 0.84 27.81 -7.40
C THR A 220 2.17 27.08 -7.45
N VAL A 221 3.23 27.77 -7.90
CA VAL A 221 4.61 27.27 -7.83
C VAL A 221 4.92 26.80 -6.40
N PRO A 222 5.32 25.54 -6.20
CA PRO A 222 5.52 24.98 -4.88
C PRO A 222 6.83 25.47 -4.24
N LYS A 223 6.84 25.54 -2.91
CA LYS A 223 8.02 25.86 -2.10
C LYS A 223 8.25 24.79 -1.04
N LEU A 224 9.52 24.45 -0.81
CA LEU A 224 9.96 23.45 0.15
C LEU A 224 10.23 24.06 1.53
N TYR A 225 9.78 23.35 2.55
CA TYR A 225 10.00 23.69 3.96
C TYR A 225 10.43 22.45 4.74
N GLY A 226 11.20 22.67 5.79
CA GLY A 226 11.54 21.64 6.78
C GLY A 226 10.77 21.88 8.09
N ASN A 227 10.24 20.80 8.68
CA ASN A 227 9.65 20.86 10.03
C ASN A 227 9.85 19.52 10.76
N LEU A 228 10.56 19.52 11.90
CA LEU A 228 10.79 18.33 12.74
C LEU A 228 11.25 17.08 11.95
N GLY A 229 12.11 17.27 10.94
CA GLY A 229 12.63 16.20 10.08
C GLY A 229 11.75 15.83 8.88
N ASN A 230 10.50 16.30 8.84
CA ASN A 230 9.58 16.14 7.71
C ASN A 230 9.84 17.17 6.62
N VAL A 231 9.57 16.76 5.38
CA VAL A 231 9.58 17.65 4.21
C VAL A 231 8.16 18.12 3.96
N LEU A 232 7.97 19.44 3.95
CA LEU A 232 6.68 20.08 3.70
C LEU A 232 6.73 20.87 2.39
N VAL A 233 5.58 20.98 1.75
CA VAL A 233 5.40 21.70 0.49
C VAL A 233 4.24 22.66 0.64
N SER A 234 4.46 23.95 0.35
CA SER A 234 3.37 24.92 0.25
C SER A 234 3.03 25.18 -1.22
N SER A 235 1.76 25.30 -1.56
CA SER A 235 1.27 25.77 -2.86
C SER A 235 0.05 26.65 -2.64
N GLY A 236 0.23 27.97 -2.78
CA GLY A 236 -0.77 28.97 -2.41
C GLY A 236 -1.06 28.90 -0.92
N GLU A 237 -2.33 28.70 -0.59
CA GLU A 237 -2.82 28.50 0.79
C GLU A 237 -2.77 27.04 1.24
N SER A 238 -2.50 26.10 0.33
CA SER A 238 -2.49 24.67 0.61
C SER A 238 -1.12 24.20 1.09
N TRP A 239 -1.13 23.28 2.04
CA TRP A 239 0.07 22.68 2.62
C TRP A 239 0.03 21.16 2.51
N TYR A 240 1.19 20.58 2.23
CA TYR A 240 1.36 19.14 2.07
C TYR A 240 2.57 18.64 2.84
N GLN A 241 2.45 17.44 3.41
CA GLN A 241 3.60 16.64 3.82
C GLN A 241 4.01 15.73 2.66
N LEU A 242 5.30 15.79 2.32
CA LEU A 242 5.89 14.99 1.26
C LEU A 242 6.66 13.81 1.87
N PHE A 243 6.33 12.62 1.40
CA PHE A 243 7.08 11.39 1.69
C PHE A 243 7.78 10.95 0.40
N VAL A 244 9.06 10.59 0.52
CA VAL A 244 9.90 10.13 -0.59
C VAL A 244 10.80 9.00 -0.14
N ASP A 245 10.96 8.00 -0.99
CA ASP A 245 11.94 6.92 -0.86
C ASP A 245 12.24 6.26 -2.22
N GLU A 246 13.03 5.19 -2.18
CA GLU A 246 13.38 4.41 -3.37
C GLU A 246 12.16 3.83 -4.11
N PHE A 247 11.09 3.46 -3.41
CA PHE A 247 9.90 2.84 -3.99
C PHE A 247 8.90 3.84 -4.57
N GLY A 248 8.82 5.06 -4.04
CA GLY A 248 7.75 5.98 -4.43
C GLY A 248 7.78 7.37 -3.80
N THR A 249 6.71 8.09 -4.06
CA THR A 249 6.46 9.44 -3.54
C THR A 249 4.98 9.57 -3.21
N SER A 250 4.65 10.23 -2.10
CA SER A 250 3.26 10.56 -1.75
C SER A 250 3.17 11.94 -1.13
N LEU A 251 2.03 12.60 -1.36
CA LEU A 251 1.71 13.94 -0.87
C LEU A 251 0.40 13.87 -0.09
N TYR A 252 0.42 14.32 1.16
CA TYR A 252 -0.76 14.37 2.03
C TYR A 252 -1.06 15.80 2.42
N SER A 253 -2.32 16.21 2.26
CA SER A 253 -2.77 17.53 2.71
C SER A 253 -2.65 17.64 4.23
N ILE A 254 -2.13 18.77 4.69
CA ILE A 254 -2.00 19.09 6.11
C ILE A 254 -2.50 20.51 6.38
N GLU A 255 -2.73 20.82 7.65
CA GLU A 255 -2.95 22.19 8.07
C GLU A 255 -1.65 23.01 8.01
N PRO A 256 -1.72 24.34 7.87
CA PRO A 256 -0.55 25.21 7.90
C PRO A 256 0.25 25.02 9.19
N PRO A 257 1.55 24.69 9.11
CA PRO A 257 2.40 24.57 10.30
C PRO A 257 2.61 25.93 10.97
N MET A 258 2.73 25.97 12.30
CA MET A 258 2.89 27.23 13.06
C MET A 258 4.19 27.98 12.74
N SER A 259 5.31 27.25 12.54
CA SER A 259 6.64 27.84 12.31
C SER A 259 7.50 26.99 11.36
N PRO A 260 7.14 26.87 10.06
CA PRO A 260 7.94 26.11 9.10
C PRO A 260 9.22 26.87 8.72
N THR A 261 10.34 26.17 8.62
CA THR A 261 11.60 26.79 8.17
C THR A 261 11.69 26.67 6.66
N ILE A 262 11.81 27.79 5.94
CA ILE A 262 12.13 27.78 4.51
C ILE A 262 13.51 27.14 4.36
N THR A 263 13.57 26.07 3.58
CA THR A 263 14.83 25.40 3.28
C THR A 263 15.38 25.91 1.95
N SER A 264 16.52 26.61 2.06
CA SER A 264 17.39 26.94 0.94
C SER A 264 18.81 26.56 1.36
N SER A 265 19.09 25.26 1.36
CA SER A 265 20.43 24.77 1.67
C SER A 265 21.39 25.17 0.55
N PRO A 266 22.62 25.61 0.84
CA PRO A 266 23.64 25.79 -0.18
C PRO A 266 23.85 24.45 -0.89
N THR A 267 23.95 24.50 -2.22
CA THR A 267 24.10 23.30 -3.05
C THR A 267 25.40 22.58 -2.69
N SER A 268 25.27 21.38 -2.13
CA SER A 268 26.41 20.51 -1.82
C SER A 268 27.20 20.20 -3.09
N ASN A 269 28.51 19.97 -2.96
CA ASN A 269 29.36 19.70 -4.13
C ASN A 269 28.93 18.42 -4.87
N ILE A 270 28.33 17.46 -4.17
CA ILE A 270 27.80 16.20 -4.73
C ILE A 270 26.65 16.51 -5.69
N TRP A 271 25.62 17.24 -5.23
CA TRP A 271 24.45 17.53 -6.04
C TRP A 271 24.71 18.58 -7.12
N LYS A 272 25.67 19.50 -6.93
CA LYS A 272 26.02 20.54 -7.94
C LYS A 272 26.35 19.98 -9.31
N GLN A 273 27.21 18.97 -9.39
CA GLN A 273 27.66 18.39 -10.67
C GLN A 273 26.50 17.73 -11.44
N ILE A 274 25.58 17.15 -10.68
CA ILE A 274 24.39 16.47 -11.19
C ILE A 274 23.35 17.50 -11.64
N LEU A 275 23.13 18.52 -10.82
CA LEU A 275 22.16 19.58 -11.06
C LEU A 275 22.43 20.30 -12.37
N THR A 276 23.68 20.71 -12.62
CA THR A 276 24.03 21.46 -13.84
C THR A 276 23.78 20.70 -15.14
N GLN A 277 23.62 19.38 -15.08
CA GLN A 277 23.26 18.56 -16.25
C GLN A 277 21.74 18.48 -16.50
N LYS A 278 20.91 18.74 -15.49
CA LYS A 278 19.46 18.50 -15.54
C LYS A 278 18.61 19.75 -15.32
N LEU A 279 19.11 20.72 -14.56
CA LEU A 279 18.40 21.92 -14.15
C LEU A 279 19.32 23.15 -14.27
N ASP A 280 18.75 24.30 -14.58
CA ASP A 280 19.45 25.58 -14.46
C ASP A 280 19.51 26.00 -12.98
N PRO A 281 20.69 26.09 -12.34
CA PRO A 281 20.80 26.50 -10.95
C PRO A 281 20.17 27.87 -10.65
N ASN A 282 20.14 28.79 -11.62
CA ASN A 282 19.55 30.11 -11.43
C ASN A 282 18.01 30.09 -11.38
N SER A 283 17.41 29.00 -11.87
CA SER A 283 15.97 28.80 -11.87
C SER A 283 15.44 28.18 -10.57
N ILE A 284 16.31 27.70 -9.67
CA ILE A 284 15.92 27.08 -8.40
C ILE A 284 15.29 28.12 -7.46
N SER A 285 14.14 27.79 -6.88
CA SER A 285 13.41 28.61 -5.90
C SER A 285 13.57 28.14 -4.46
N SER A 286 13.65 26.83 -4.21
CA SER A 286 13.90 26.26 -2.89
C SER A 286 14.51 24.87 -3.00
N SER A 287 15.24 24.44 -1.97
CA SER A 287 15.96 23.17 -1.97
C SER A 287 16.01 22.50 -0.59
N ILE A 288 15.96 21.18 -0.58
CA ILE A 288 16.30 20.34 0.58
C ILE A 288 17.33 19.33 0.12
N GLU A 289 18.51 19.37 0.72
CA GLU A 289 19.58 18.43 0.40
C GLU A 289 19.91 17.58 1.63
N LYS A 290 19.88 16.26 1.44
CA LYS A 290 20.40 15.26 2.38
C LYS A 290 21.51 14.47 1.69
N GLU A 291 22.22 13.66 2.45
CA GLU A 291 23.31 12.83 1.90
C GLU A 291 22.83 11.84 0.83
N SER A 292 21.60 11.33 0.97
CA SER A 292 21.06 10.27 0.13
C SER A 292 20.09 10.76 -0.96
N TYR A 293 19.57 11.99 -0.86
CA TYR A 293 18.71 12.60 -1.86
C TYR A 293 18.72 14.11 -1.80
N ALA A 294 18.26 14.74 -2.88
CA ALA A 294 17.99 16.17 -2.94
C ALA A 294 16.64 16.45 -3.62
N LEU A 295 15.95 17.46 -3.12
CA LEU A 295 14.67 17.96 -3.63
C LEU A 295 14.81 19.42 -4.02
N TYR A 296 14.28 19.78 -5.18
CA TYR A 296 14.30 21.15 -5.69
C TYR A 296 12.93 21.57 -6.23
N THR A 297 12.65 22.87 -6.13
CA THR A 297 11.60 23.54 -6.91
C THR A 297 12.19 24.63 -7.77
N LEU A 298 11.51 24.98 -8.86
CA LEU A 298 11.94 26.04 -9.77
C LEU A 298 10.95 27.20 -9.79
N LYS A 299 11.43 28.42 -10.06
CA LYS A 299 10.66 29.67 -10.06
C LYS A 299 9.43 29.66 -10.99
N HIS A 300 9.47 28.89 -12.06
CA HIS A 300 8.41 28.82 -13.08
C HIS A 300 7.95 27.38 -13.35
N SER A 301 8.13 26.48 -12.38
CA SER A 301 7.68 25.09 -12.50
C SER A 301 6.72 24.74 -11.39
N TYR A 302 5.66 24.03 -11.74
CA TYR A 302 4.71 23.45 -10.80
C TYR A 302 5.14 22.04 -10.38
N GLN A 303 6.40 21.65 -10.56
CA GLN A 303 6.89 20.30 -10.23
C GLN A 303 7.88 20.34 -9.08
N LEU A 304 7.98 19.22 -8.36
CA LEU A 304 9.12 18.94 -7.49
C LEU A 304 10.10 18.03 -8.24
N TYR A 305 11.38 18.31 -8.09
CA TYR A 305 12.45 17.56 -8.73
C TYR A 305 13.23 16.79 -7.65
N LEU A 306 13.06 15.47 -7.63
CA LEU A 306 13.73 14.56 -6.71
C LEU A 306 14.92 13.89 -7.40
N PHE A 307 16.06 13.98 -6.74
CA PHE A 307 17.31 13.34 -7.12
C PHE A 307 17.75 12.42 -5.99
N TYR A 308 18.13 11.19 -6.29
CA TYR A 308 18.56 10.23 -5.27
C TYR A 308 19.52 9.18 -5.82
N MET A 309 20.24 8.52 -4.92
CA MET A 309 21.01 7.32 -5.23
C MET A 309 20.21 6.09 -4.80
N GLY A 310 20.08 5.10 -5.69
CA GLY A 310 19.23 3.93 -5.49
C GLY A 310 19.79 2.66 -6.10
N ARG A 311 19.21 1.50 -5.74
CA ARG A 311 19.63 0.17 -6.23
C ARG A 311 19.29 -0.11 -7.69
N THR A 312 18.34 0.62 -8.26
CA THR A 312 17.84 0.40 -9.63
C THR A 312 17.53 1.70 -10.29
#